data_AF-A0A7J8W0V5-F1
#
_entry.id   AF-A0A7J8W0V5-F1
#
_cell.length_a   1.000
_cell.length_b   1.000
_cell.length_c   1.000
_cell.angle_alpha   90.00
_cell.angle_beta   90.00
_cell.angle_gamma   90.00
#
_symmetry.space_group_name_H-M   'P 1'
#
loop_
_entity.id
_entity.type
_entity.pdbx_description
1 polymer ?
#
loop_
_entity_poly.entity_id
_entity_poly.type
_entity_poly.pdbx_seq_one_letter_code
_entity_poly.pdbx_strand_id
1 'polypeptide(L)' 'MQQEKGDSLTEGYVSELWDFTRISIIQNNLQELKEIWDQWGDEIRQIFYSNYGDLPYLLDVKVDKHLFRALTQY' A
#
# COMPACT_ATOMS: atom_id res chain seq x y z
N MET A 1 5.82 -22.96 -23.56
CA MET A 1 6.85 -23.11 -22.53
C MET A 1 7.02 -21.75 -21.88
N GLN A 2 6.58 -21.57 -20.63
CA GLN A 2 6.89 -20.40 -19.82
C GLN A 2 8.10 -20.76 -18.95
N GLN A 3 9.10 -19.87 -18.89
CA GLN A 3 10.47 -20.19 -18.44
C GLN A 3 10.89 -19.52 -17.13
N GLU A 4 10.06 -18.72 -16.46
CA GLU A 4 10.42 -18.08 -15.18
C GLU A 4 9.29 -18.10 -14.13
N LYS A 5 9.70 -18.18 -12.85
CA LYS A 5 8.82 -18.25 -11.67
C LYS A 5 8.18 -16.87 -11.45
N GLY A 6 6.90 -16.73 -11.82
CA GLY A 6 6.14 -15.48 -11.69
C GLY A 6 5.18 -15.21 -12.86
N ASP A 7 5.28 -15.97 -13.95
CA ASP A 7 4.64 -15.62 -15.22
C ASP A 7 3.37 -16.44 -15.58
N SER A 8 2.80 -17.15 -14.60
CA SER A 8 1.67 -18.07 -14.84
C SER A 8 0.46 -17.76 -13.96
N LEU A 9 -0.51 -16.99 -14.50
CA LEU A 9 -1.89 -16.97 -14.01
C LEU A 9 -2.63 -18.19 -14.59
N THR A 10 -2.28 -19.39 -14.11
CA THR A 10 -3.04 -20.61 -14.46
C THR A 10 -4.25 -20.73 -13.55
N GLU A 11 -5.43 -20.98 -14.10
CA GLU A 11 -6.65 -21.23 -13.34
C GLU A 11 -6.44 -22.39 -12.35
N GLY A 12 -6.58 -22.12 -11.05
CA GLY A 12 -6.32 -23.09 -9.97
C GLY A 12 -4.93 -22.98 -9.30
N TYR A 13 -4.05 -22.07 -9.74
CA TYR A 13 -2.82 -21.77 -9.00
C TYR A 13 -3.13 -20.93 -7.76
N VAL A 14 -2.98 -21.54 -6.58
CA VAL A 14 -3.03 -20.83 -5.30
C VAL A 14 -1.67 -20.20 -5.09
N SER A 15 -1.62 -18.87 -5.06
CA SER A 15 -0.38 -18.10 -4.92
C SER A 15 0.39 -18.50 -3.65
N GLU A 16 1.63 -19.00 -3.82
CA GLU A 16 2.58 -19.31 -2.72
C GLU A 16 2.95 -18.06 -1.89
N LEU A 17 2.55 -16.85 -2.32
CA LEU A 17 2.79 -15.58 -1.63
C LEU A 17 2.29 -15.58 -0.17
N TRP A 18 1.27 -16.39 0.14
CA TRP A 18 0.77 -16.55 1.51
C TRP A 18 1.82 -17.12 2.47
N ASP A 19 2.69 -18.00 2.01
CA ASP A 19 3.71 -18.65 2.84
C ASP A 19 4.93 -17.74 3.07
N PHE A 20 5.20 -16.82 2.15
CA PHE A 20 6.39 -15.95 2.19
C PHE A 20 6.13 -14.60 2.84
N THR A 21 4.92 -14.08 2.75
CA THR A 21 4.63 -12.73 3.24
C THR A 21 4.04 -12.83 4.64
N ARG A 22 4.90 -12.94 5.66
CA ARG A 22 4.53 -12.53 7.02
C ARG A 22 4.31 -11.01 7.00
N ILE A 23 3.14 -10.59 6.53
CA ILE A 23 2.71 -9.19 6.57
C ILE A 23 2.55 -8.85 8.03
N SER A 24 3.48 -8.05 8.55
CA SER A 24 3.37 -7.49 9.87
C SER A 24 2.16 -6.55 9.88
N ILE A 25 1.15 -6.87 10.68
CA ILE A 25 -0.06 -6.04 10.88
C ILE A 25 0.27 -4.83 11.79
N ILE A 26 1.55 -4.64 12.15
CA ILE A 26 1.98 -3.48 12.90
C ILE A 26 1.78 -2.25 12.01
N GLN A 27 0.74 -1.48 12.30
CA GLN A 27 0.54 -0.18 11.68
C GLN A 27 1.76 0.68 11.97
N ASN A 28 2.35 1.25 10.92
CA ASN A 28 3.35 2.28 11.09
C ASN A 28 2.71 3.45 11.84
N ASN A 29 3.40 3.97 12.86
CA ASN A 29 2.98 5.21 13.48
C ASN A 29 3.34 6.36 12.53
N LEU A 30 2.34 6.88 11.81
CA LEU A 30 2.49 7.97 10.85
C LEU A 30 2.19 9.35 11.47
N GLN A 31 2.06 9.44 12.80
CA GLN A 31 1.67 10.67 13.48
C GLN A 31 2.58 11.86 13.14
N GLU A 32 3.90 11.66 13.18
CA GLU A 32 4.87 12.72 12.86
C GLU A 32 4.78 13.17 11.39
N LEU A 33 4.62 12.22 10.46
CA LEU A 33 4.41 12.51 9.05
C LEU A 33 3.12 13.30 8.81
N LYS A 34 2.07 12.96 9.55
CA LYS A 34 0.80 13.68 9.49
C LYS A 34 0.91 15.09 10.04
N GLU A 35 1.63 15.29 11.15
CA GLU A 35 1.88 16.63 11.69
C GLU A 35 2.67 17.51 10.72
N ILE A 36 3.70 16.96 10.07
CA ILE A 36 4.45 17.66 9.02
C ILE A 36 3.53 18.02 7.86
N TRP A 37 2.72 17.07 7.39
CA TRP A 37 1.76 17.28 6.31
C TRP A 37 0.74 18.37 6.67
N ASP A 38 0.23 18.37 7.91
CA ASP A 38 -0.75 19.34 8.42
C ASP A 38 -0.18 20.77 8.50
N GLN A 39 1.13 20.91 8.71
CA GLN A 39 1.85 22.18 8.72
C GLN A 39 2.16 22.75 7.32
N TRP A 40 2.10 21.92 6.27
CA TRP A 40 2.37 22.39 4.92
C TRP A 40 1.25 23.29 4.39
N GLY A 41 1.63 24.40 3.78
CA GLY A 41 0.70 25.28 3.07
C GLY A 41 0.23 24.66 1.74
N ASP A 42 -0.88 25.19 1.22
CA ASP A 42 -1.56 24.64 0.03
C ASP A 42 -0.65 24.59 -1.21
N GLU A 43 0.24 25.56 -1.43
CA GLU A 43 1.18 25.54 -2.55
C GLU A 43 2.11 24.32 -2.51
N ILE A 44 2.68 24.01 -1.34
CA ILE A 44 3.59 22.85 -1.18
C ILE A 44 2.81 21.56 -1.34
N ARG A 45 1.59 21.48 -0.80
CA ARG A 45 0.70 20.32 -0.97
C ARG A 45 0.33 20.09 -2.43
N GLN A 46 0.07 21.15 -3.20
CA GLN A 46 -0.22 21.07 -4.63
C GLN A 46 0.99 20.59 -5.44
N ILE A 47 2.21 21.05 -5.11
CA ILE A 47 3.44 20.54 -5.73
C ILE A 47 3.60 19.05 -5.43
N PHE A 48 3.38 18.63 -4.19
CA PHE A 48 3.46 17.21 -3.83
C PHE A 48 2.41 16.39 -4.59
N TYR A 49 1.16 16.87 -4.64
CA TYR A 49 0.07 16.24 -5.39
C TYR A 49 0.41 16.08 -6.87
N SER A 50 0.98 17.12 -7.50
CA SER A 50 1.37 17.04 -8.92
C SER A 50 2.47 15.99 -9.19
N ASN A 51 3.32 15.69 -8.21
CA ASN A 51 4.42 14.74 -8.38
C ASN A 51 4.07 13.31 -7.96
N TYR A 52 3.19 13.16 -6.97
CA TYR A 52 2.91 11.88 -6.31
C TYR A 52 1.43 11.48 -6.33
N GLY A 53 0.57 12.31 -6.93
CA GLY A 53 -0.88 12.08 -7.02
C GLY A 53 -1.52 11.99 -5.63
N ASP A 54 -2.38 10.99 -5.47
CA ASP A 54 -3.19 10.78 -4.28
C ASP A 54 -2.42 10.16 -3.09
N LEU A 55 -1.10 10.00 -3.19
CA LEU A 55 -0.26 9.42 -2.14
C LEU A 55 -0.46 10.05 -0.74
N PRO A 56 -0.63 11.38 -0.58
CA PRO A 56 -0.84 12.00 0.73
C PRO A 56 -2.08 11.49 1.47
N TYR A 57 -3.12 11.10 0.73
CA TYR A 57 -4.36 10.61 1.35
C TYR A 57 -4.16 9.28 2.08
N LEU A 58 -3.07 8.55 1.78
CA LEU A 58 -2.72 7.33 2.50
C LEU A 58 -2.36 7.59 3.97
N LEU A 59 -1.96 8.82 4.34
CA LEU A 59 -1.72 9.20 5.75
C LEU A 59 -2.98 9.11 6.60
N ASP A 60 -4.16 9.22 5.98
CA ASP A 60 -5.47 9.15 6.65
C ASP A 60 -6.15 7.78 6.51
N VAL A 61 -5.61 6.90 5.68
CA VAL A 61 -6.18 5.57 5.48
C VAL A 61 -5.97 4.72 6.73
N LYS A 62 -7.07 4.40 7.40
CA LYS A 62 -7.06 3.41 8.47
C LYS A 62 -6.85 2.03 7.87
N VAL A 63 -5.68 1.46 8.12
CA VAL A 63 -5.36 0.12 7.67
C VAL A 63 -6.00 -0.91 8.60
N ASP A 64 -7.23 -1.33 8.29
CA ASP A 64 -7.92 -2.37 9.05
C ASP A 64 -7.73 -3.77 8.43
N LYS A 65 -8.19 -4.79 9.16
CA LYS A 65 -8.13 -6.19 8.73
C LYS A 65 -8.85 -6.44 7.40
N HIS A 66 -9.91 -5.68 7.11
CA HIS A 66 -10.70 -5.83 5.89
C HIS A 66 -9.97 -5.25 4.68
N LEU A 67 -9.34 -4.08 4.83
CA LEU A 67 -8.48 -3.49 3.79
C LEU A 67 -7.30 -4.41 3.47
N PHE A 68 -6.63 -4.96 4.48
CA PHE A 68 -5.57 -5.95 4.27
C PHE A 68 -6.09 -7.19 3.54
N ARG A 69 -7.23 -7.74 3.97
CA ARG A 69 -7.83 -8.90 3.32
C ARG A 69 -8.17 -8.62 1.86
N ALA A 70 -8.67 -7.43 1.53
CA ALA A 70 -8.95 -7.04 0.15
C ALA A 70 -7.67 -6.97 -0.69
N LEU A 71 -6.57 -6.45 -0.15
CA LEU A 71 -5.28 -6.35 -0.84
C LEU A 71 -4.58 -7.70 -1.06
N THR A 72 -4.77 -8.68 -0.16
CA THR A 72 -4.15 -10.02 -0.28
C THR A 72 -4.99 -11.03 -1.07
N GLN A 73 -6.21 -10.66 -1.47
CA GLN A 73 -7.13 -11.53 -2.19
C GLN A 73 -7.02 -11.41 -3.72
N TYR A 74 -6.11 -10.56 -4.20
CA TYR A 74 -5.73 -10.40 -5.60
C TYR A 74 -4.37 -11.04 -5.84
#